data_AF-A0A3C0YME6-F1
#
_entry.id   AF-A0A3C0YME6-F1
#
_cell.length_a   1.000
_cell.length_b   1.000
_cell.length_c   1.000
_cell.angle_alpha   90.00
_cell.angle_beta   90.00
_cell.angle_gamma   90.00
#
_symmetry.space_group_name_H-M   'P 1'
#
loop_
_entity.id
_entity.type
_entity.pdbx_description
1 polymer ?
#
loop_
_entity_poly.entity_id
_entity_poly.type
_entity_poly.pdbx_seq_one_letter_code
_entity_poly.pdbx_strand_id
1 'polypeptide(L)' 'KSFELEAEGLLAVCIQHEMDHLLGKVFVEYLSPLKRSRIKTKMKKRAKEHLVNT' A
#
# COMPACT_ATOMS: atom_id res chain seq x y z
N LYS A 1 -1.42 -6.36 -28.97
CA LYS A 1 -0.07 -6.97 -29.16
C LYS A 1 0.47 -7.27 -27.78
N SER A 2 0.88 -8.50 -27.49
CA SER A 2 1.51 -8.85 -26.20
C SER A 2 2.96 -8.35 -26.18
N PHE A 3 3.47 -8.05 -24.98
CA PHE A 3 4.88 -7.76 -24.74
C PHE A 3 5.30 -8.42 -23.43
N GLU A 4 6.61 -8.62 -23.27
CA GLU A 4 7.24 -9.13 -22.06
C GLU A 4 8.29 -8.13 -21.60
N LEU A 5 8.51 -8.05 -20.29
CA LEU A 5 9.44 -7.11 -19.67
C LEU A 5 10.13 -7.78 -18.48
N GLU A 6 11.46 -7.82 -18.52
CA GLU A 6 12.26 -8.13 -17.35
C GLU A 6 12.36 -6.89 -16.47
N ALA A 7 12.14 -7.05 -15.17
CA ALA A 7 12.15 -5.96 -14.21
C ALA A 7 12.97 -6.34 -13.00
N GLU A 8 13.80 -5.41 -12.55
CA GLU A 8 14.64 -5.55 -11.36
C GLU A 8 14.56 -4.29 -10.50
N GLY A 9 15.09 -4.38 -9.27
CA GLY A 9 15.18 -3.25 -8.34
C GLY A 9 13.83 -2.55 -8.14
N LEU A 10 13.81 -1.22 -8.27
CA LEU A 10 12.62 -0.42 -8.03
C LEU A 10 11.49 -0.71 -9.02
N LEU A 11 11.81 -1.01 -10.28
CA LEU A 11 10.81 -1.32 -11.31
C LEU A 11 10.07 -2.61 -10.95
N ALA A 12 10.79 -3.64 -10.52
CA ALA A 12 10.18 -4.88 -10.05
C ALA A 12 9.27 -4.65 -8.83
N VAL A 13 9.68 -3.78 -7.90
CA VAL A 13 8.89 -3.44 -6.70
C VAL A 13 7.60 -2.72 -7.10
N CYS A 14 7.66 -1.74 -7.99
CA CYS A 14 6.48 -1.02 -8.46
C CYS A 14 5.51 -1.96 -9.19
N ILE A 15 5.99 -2.79 -10.12
CA ILE A 15 5.13 -3.73 -10.84
C ILE A 15 4.42 -4.67 -9.87
N GLN A 16 5.16 -5.25 -8.91
CA GLN A 16 4.57 -6.12 -7.88
C GLN A 16 3.56 -5.38 -6.99
N HIS A 17 3.85 -4.13 -6.60
CA HIS A 17 2.92 -3.30 -5.82
C HIS A 17 1.60 -3.08 -6.55
N GLU A 18 1.65 -2.74 -7.85
CA GLU A 18 0.44 -2.52 -8.63
C GLU A 18 -0.32 -3.82 -8.90
N MET A 19 0.39 -4.93 -9.12
CA MET A 19 -0.26 -6.26 -9.22
C MET A 19 -1.00 -6.63 -7.94
N ASP A 20 -0.43 -6.35 -6.76
CA ASP A 20 -1.10 -6.60 -5.48
C ASP A 20 -2.41 -5.81 -5.36
N HIS A 21 -2.45 -4.55 -5.81
CA HIS A 21 -3.69 -3.76 -5.83
C HIS A 21 -4.76 -4.38 -6.72
N LEU A 22 -4.40 -4.98 -7.85
CA LEU A 22 -5.35 -5.71 -8.72
C LEU A 22 -5.95 -6.94 -8.02
N LEU A 23 -5.23 -7.51 -7.06
CA LEU A 23 -5.68 -8.62 -6.21
C LEU A 23 -6.35 -8.15 -4.91
N GLY A 24 -6.55 -6.83 -4.74
CA GLY A 24 -7.11 -6.25 -3.52
C GLY A 24 -6.20 -6.32 -2.30
N LYS A 25 -4.90 -6.57 -2.49
CA LYS A 25 -3.89 -6.60 -1.43
C LYS A 25 -3.17 -5.26 -1.35
N VAL A 26 -2.85 -4.84 -0.13
CA VAL A 26 -2.06 -3.63 0.09
C VAL A 26 -0.79 -3.93 0.89
N PHE A 27 0.28 -3.18 0.64
CA PHE A 27 1.60 -3.49 1.21
C PHE A 27 1.64 -3.59 2.74
N VAL A 28 0.72 -2.89 3.44
CA VAL A 28 0.63 -2.90 4.91
C VAL A 28 0.27 -4.27 5.48
N GLU A 29 -0.21 -5.19 4.65
CA GLU A 29 -0.54 -6.57 5.03
C GLU A 29 0.71 -7.43 5.23
N TYR A 30 1.83 -7.09 4.60
CA TYR A 30 3.12 -7.74 4.80
C TYR A 30 3.84 -7.27 6.07
N LEU A 31 3.31 -6.27 6.76
CA LEU A 31 3.89 -5.76 8.00
C LEU A 31 3.43 -6.59 9.21
N SER A 32 4.28 -6.67 10.23
CA SER A 32 3.92 -7.27 11.53
C SER A 32 2.62 -6.67 12.10
N PRO A 33 1.82 -7.43 12.87
CA PRO A 33 0.55 -6.96 13.43
C PRO A 33 0.64 -5.62 14.19
N LEU A 34 1.73 -5.41 14.95
CA LEU A 34 1.95 -4.18 15.70
C LEU A 34 2.11 -2.96 14.78
N LYS A 35 2.91 -3.08 13.70
CA LYS A 35 3.09 -2.01 12.70
C LYS A 35 1.79 -1.69 11.97
N ARG A 36 1.02 -2.71 11.58
CA ARG A 36 -0.30 -2.54 10.93
C ARG A 36 -1.29 -1.82 11.86
N SER A 37 -1.34 -2.19 13.14
CA SER A 37 -2.17 -1.52 14.14
C SER A 37 -1.80 -0.05 14.31
N ARG A 38 -0.51 0.27 14.42
CA ARG A 38 -0.01 1.65 14.54
C ARG A 38 -0.40 2.52 13.33
N ILE A 39 -0.27 2.00 12.11
CA ILE A 39 -0.67 2.70 10.88
C ILE A 39 -2.17 2.97 10.89
N LYS A 40 -3.00 1.95 11.19
CA LYS A 40 -4.46 2.07 11.25
C LYS A 40 -4.91 3.15 12.23
N THR A 41 -4.33 3.18 13.43
CA THR A 41 -4.63 4.20 14.44
C THR A 41 -4.26 5.60 13.96
N LYS A 42 -3.08 5.77 13.34
CA LYS A 42 -2.63 7.05 12.79
C LYS A 42 -3.55 7.54 11.66
N MET A 43 -4.00 6.65 10.78
CA MET A 43 -4.92 6.99 9.70
C MET A 43 -6.29 7.43 10.22
N LYS A 44 -6.85 6.71 11.20
CA LYS A 44 -8.12 7.11 11.84
C LYS A 44 -8.04 8.49 12.49
N LYS A 45 -6.93 8.79 13.20
CA LYS A 45 -6.71 10.10 13.80
C LYS A 45 -6.67 11.21 12.73
N ARG A 46 -5.90 11.01 11.66
CA ARG A 46 -5.81 11.95 10.53
C ARG A 46 -7.16 12.18 9.84
N ALA A 47 -7.94 11.12 9.64
CA ALA A 47 -9.27 11.24 9.04
C ALA A 47 -10.20 12.09 9.92
N LYS A 48 -10.16 11.89 11.25
CA LYS A 48 -10.92 12.71 12.20
C LYS A 48 -10.46 14.18 12.17
N GLU A 49 -9.16 14.44 12.18
CA GLU A 49 -8.60 15.80 12.11
C GLU A 49 -8.99 16.51 10.81
N HIS A 50 -8.97 15.79 9.68
CA HIS A 50 -9.38 16.37 8.39
C HIS A 50 -10.84 16.82 8.41
N LEU A 51 -11.76 15.99 8.93
CA LEU A 51 -13.19 16.31 9.04
C LEU A 51 -13.50 17.48 9.98
N VAL A 52 -12.63 17.78 10.95
CA VAL A 52 -12.82 18.93 11.87
C VAL A 52 -12.29 20.23 11.26
N ASN A 53 -11.38 20.14 10.28
CA ASN A 53 -10.69 21.28 9.69
C ASN A 53 -11.25 21.71 8.31
N THR A 54 -12.23 20.99 7.78
CA THR A 54 -13.08 21.36 6.63
C THR A 54 -14.45 21.80 7.12
#